data_AF-A0A950MSV1-F1
#
_entry.id   AF-A0A950MSV1-F1
#
_cell.length_a   1.000
_cell.length_b   1.000
_cell.length_c   1.000
_cell.angle_alpha   90.00
_cell.angle_beta   90.00
_cell.angle_gamma   90.00
#
_symmetry.space_group_name_H-M   'P 1'
#
loop_
_entity.id
_entity.type
_entity.pdbx_description
1 polymer ?
#
loop_
_entity_poly.entity_id
_entity_poly.type
_entity_poly.pdbx_seq_one_letter_code
_entity_poly.pdbx_strand_id
1 'polypeptide(L)' 'MPDLLLELFSEEIPARMQRQAAEDLKRLVTDALVERNLLYEGAQSFATPRRLTLHVVGLPAA' A
#
# COMPACT_ATOMS: atom_id res chain seq x y z
N MET A 1 15.75 9.29 0.39
CA MET A 1 14.30 9.44 0.63
C MET A 1 13.85 8.18 1.36
N PRO A 2 13.20 8.27 2.54
CA PRO A 2 12.79 7.10 3.30
C PRO A 2 11.72 6.26 2.57
N ASP A 3 11.68 4.97 2.90
CA ASP A 3 10.64 4.06 2.45
C ASP A 3 9.54 3.92 3.51
N LEU A 4 8.30 3.74 3.05
CA LEU A 4 7.15 3.44 3.91
C LEU A 4 6.73 1.98 3.70
N LEU A 5 6.73 1.21 4.79
CA LEU A 5 6.14 -0.11 4.84
C LEU A 5 4.86 -0.05 5.70
N LEU A 6 3.72 -0.27 5.07
CA LEU A 6 2.41 -0.35 5.72
C LEU A 6 1.91 -1.79 5.70
N GLU A 7 1.58 -2.34 6.87
CA GLU A 7 1.01 -3.69 6.99
C GLU A 7 -0.29 -3.65 7.79
N LEU A 8 -1.33 -4.27 7.25
CA LEU A 8 -2.66 -4.36 7.83
C LEU A 8 -3.06 -5.83 7.99
N PHE A 9 -3.68 -6.18 9.13
CA PHE A 9 -4.36 -7.46 9.29
C PHE A 9 -5.65 -7.48 8.44
N SER A 10 -5.94 -8.62 7.81
CA SER A 10 -7.04 -8.76 6.84
C SER A 10 -7.90 -10.02 7.01
N GLU A 11 -8.05 -10.52 8.25
CA GLU A 11 -8.76 -11.78 8.54
C GLU A 11 -10.23 -11.78 8.09
N GLU A 12 -10.87 -10.61 8.07
CA GLU A 12 -12.26 -10.42 7.62
C GLU A 12 -12.41 -10.41 6.08
N ILE A 13 -11.31 -10.31 5.34
CA ILE A 13 -11.36 -10.26 3.86
C ILE A 13 -11.36 -11.69 3.31
N PRO A 14 -12.36 -12.08 2.49
CA PRO A 14 -12.37 -13.40 1.85
C PRO A 14 -11.09 -13.65 1.03
N ALA A 15 -10.57 -14.87 1.06
CA ALA A 15 -9.29 -15.21 0.39
C ALA A 15 -9.23 -14.78 -1.09
N ARG A 16 -10.34 -14.94 -1.83
CA ARG A 16 -10.44 -14.52 -3.25
C ARG A 16 -10.37 -13.01 -3.47
N MET A 17 -10.64 -12.22 -2.44
CA MET A 17 -10.64 -10.75 -2.48
C MET A 17 -9.33 -10.14 -2.00
N GLN A 18 -8.48 -10.90 -1.30
CA GLN A 18 -7.22 -10.40 -0.71
C GLN A 18 -6.30 -9.72 -1.75
N ARG A 19 -6.14 -10.33 -2.94
CA ARG A 19 -5.31 -9.75 -4.00
C ARG A 19 -5.85 -8.42 -4.49
N GLN A 20 -7.16 -8.34 -4.75
CA GLN A 20 -7.80 -7.10 -5.17
C GLN A 20 -7.71 -6.03 -4.07
N ALA A 21 -7.92 -6.42 -2.81
CA ALA A 21 -7.81 -5.51 -1.67
C ALA A 21 -6.39 -4.93 -1.52
N ALA A 22 -5.33 -5.69 -1.80
CA ALA A 22 -3.97 -5.17 -1.81
C ALA A 22 -3.75 -4.13 -2.92
N GLU A 23 -4.27 -4.39 -4.14
CA GLU A 23 -4.21 -3.43 -5.24
C GLU A 23 -5.04 -2.17 -4.97
N ASP A 24 -6.22 -2.31 -4.36
CA ASP A 24 -7.06 -1.20 -3.95
C ASP A 24 -6.37 -0.36 -2.87
N LEU A 25 -5.74 -0.99 -1.87
CA LEU A 25 -4.93 -0.32 -0.86
C LEU A 25 -3.81 0.48 -1.50
N LYS A 26 -3.04 -0.14 -2.41
CA LYS A 26 -1.97 0.54 -3.15
C LYS A 26 -2.51 1.78 -3.85
N ARG A 27 -3.57 1.62 -4.66
CA ARG A 27 -4.18 2.71 -5.42
C ARG A 27 -4.62 3.86 -4.50
N LEU A 28 -5.43 3.56 -3.48
CA LEU A 28 -5.96 4.57 -2.55
C LEU A 28 -4.84 5.34 -1.84
N VAL A 29 -3.79 4.66 -1.40
CA VAL A 29 -2.65 5.31 -0.75
C VAL A 29 -1.85 6.16 -1.74
N THR A 30 -1.53 5.63 -2.92
CA THR A 30 -0.76 6.37 -3.92
C THR A 30 -1.50 7.60 -4.45
N ASP A 31 -2.82 7.49 -4.64
CA ASP A 31 -3.69 8.61 -5.03
C ASP A 31 -3.62 9.70 -3.94
N ALA A 32 -3.79 9.33 -2.67
CA ALA A 32 -3.73 10.25 -1.54
C ALA A 32 -2.36 10.92 -1.35
N LEU A 33 -1.26 10.23 -1.69
CA LEU A 33 0.10 10.78 -1.68
C LEU A 33 0.26 11.85 -2.77
N VAL A 34 -0.17 11.55 -4.00
CA VAL A 34 -0.10 12.49 -5.13
C VAL A 34 -0.96 13.73 -4.87
N GLU A 35 -2.17 13.56 -4.35
CA GLU A 35 -3.06 14.68 -3.95
C GLU A 35 -2.40 15.64 -2.95
N ARG A 36 -1.46 15.14 -2.14
CA ARG A 36 -0.71 15.93 -1.14
C ARG A 36 0.65 16.40 -1.63
N ASN A 37 0.93 16.26 -2.93
CA ASN A 37 2.23 16.55 -3.55
C ASN A 37 3.40 15.76 -2.95
N LEU A 38 3.14 14.56 -2.45
CA LEU A 38 4.17 13.63 -1.95
C LEU A 38 4.54 12.67 -3.08
N LEU A 39 5.52 13.08 -3.90
CA LEU A 39 6.05 12.24 -4.98
C LEU A 39 6.86 11.08 -4.42
N TYR A 40 6.65 9.89 -4.97
CA TYR A 40 7.33 8.65 -4.59
C TYR A 40 7.96 7.98 -5.82
N GLU A 41 8.95 7.12 -5.61
CA GLU A 41 9.71 6.47 -6.69
C GLU A 41 9.04 5.17 -7.18
N GLY A 42 8.36 4.45 -6.30
CA GLY A 42 7.61 3.25 -6.65
C GLY A 42 6.68 2.76 -5.53
N ALA A 43 5.71 1.92 -5.88
CA ALA A 43 4.81 1.30 -4.91
C ALA A 43 4.47 -0.14 -5.28
N GLN A 44 4.52 -1.05 -4.31
CA GLN A 44 4.19 -2.46 -4.49
C GLN A 44 3.28 -2.98 -3.37
N SER A 45 2.22 -3.68 -3.78
CA SER A 45 1.25 -4.34 -2.91
C SER A 45 1.54 -5.83 -2.82
N PHE A 46 1.28 -6.39 -1.64
CA PHE A 46 1.36 -7.83 -1.37
C PHE A 46 0.12 -8.26 -0.58
N ALA A 47 -0.32 -9.48 -0.86
CA ALA A 47 -1.47 -10.08 -0.18
C ALA A 47 -1.07 -11.45 0.35
N THR A 48 -1.48 -11.73 1.58
CA THR A 48 -1.51 -13.07 2.17
C THR A 48 -2.94 -13.32 2.70
N PRO A 49 -3.28 -14.54 3.15
CA PRO A 49 -4.62 -14.82 3.66
C PRO A 49 -5.06 -13.98 4.87
N ARG A 50 -4.13 -13.31 5.57
CA ARG A 50 -4.41 -12.54 6.80
C ARG A 50 -3.70 -11.19 6.87
N ARG A 51 -2.95 -10.82 5.83
CA ARG A 51 -2.21 -9.54 5.78
C ARG A 51 -2.28 -8.92 4.40
N LEU A 52 -2.44 -7.61 4.37
CA LEU A 52 -2.18 -6.76 3.22
C LEU A 52 -0.96 -5.91 3.54
N THR A 53 -0.01 -5.84 2.62
CA THR A 53 1.22 -5.06 2.79
C THR A 53 1.39 -4.14 1.60
N LEU A 54 1.76 -2.89 1.86
CA LEU A 54 2.12 -1.89 0.86
C LEU A 54 3.53 -1.37 1.18
N HIS A 55 4.41 -1.47 0.20
CA HIS A 55 5.74 -0.86 0.24
C HIS A 55 5.77 0.32 -0.73
N VAL A 56 6.06 1.52 -0.22
CA VAL A 56 6.23 2.75 -1.02
C VAL A 56 7.68 3.19 -0.89
N VAL A 57 8.37 3.27 -2.02
CA VAL A 57 9.79 3.58 -2.10
C VAL A 57 9.99 5.07 -2.34
N GLY A 58 10.96 5.65 -1.63
CA GLY A 58 11.44 6.99 -1.92
C GLY A 58 10.41 8.09 -1.66
N LEU A 59 9.84 8.14 -0.46
CA LEU A 59 9.00 9.27 -0.03
C LEU A 59 9.87 10.47 0.40
N PRO A 60 9.37 11.71 0.26
CA PRO A 60 10.10 12.89 0.72
C PRO A 60 10.27 12.82 2.24
N ALA A 61 11.48 13.08 2.72
CA ALA A 61 11.71 13.30 4.16
C ALA A 61 11.17 14.68 4.53
N ALA A 62 10.50 14.77 5.68
CA ALA A 62 10.07 16.04 6.28
C ALA A 62 11.26 16.87 6.77
#